data_AF-A0A495J5G2-F1
#
_entry.id   AF-A0A495J5G2-F1
#
_cell.length_a   1.000
_cell.length_b   1.000
_cell.length_c   1.000
_cell.angle_alpha   90.00
_cell.angle_beta   90.00
_cell.angle_gamma   90.00
#
_symmetry.space_group_name_H-M   'P 1'
#
loop_
_entity.id
_entity.type
_entity.pdbx_description
1 polymer ?
#
loop_
_entity_poly.entity_id
_entity_poly.type
_entity_poly.pdbx_seq_one_letter_code
_entity_poly.pdbx_strand_id
1 'polypeptide(L)'
;MKYIMINQKMDNGMVAKMPIIFPNLLVHADMAELCLDLVKKMWPDKECTVVNAGEISVRDVMTGSESTTLKLRAHPLDGRIISMIDYQFMYPDFNLKP
;
A
#
# COMPACT_ATOMS: atom_id res chain seq x y z
N MET A 1 -5.19 0.90 -12.48
CA MET A 1 -4.00 0.30 -11.85
C MET A 1 -4.48 -0.65 -10.78
N LYS A 2 -3.67 -1.62 -10.39
CA LYS A 2 -3.92 -2.46 -9.21
C LYS A 2 -3.09 -1.96 -8.04
N TYR A 3 -3.48 -2.32 -6.83
CA TYR A 3 -2.68 -2.05 -5.65
C TYR A 3 -2.80 -3.15 -4.59
N ILE A 4 -1.80 -3.18 -3.72
CA ILE A 4 -1.82 -3.85 -2.42
C ILE A 4 -1.48 -2.83 -1.33
N MET A 5 -1.98 -3.04 -0.12
CA MET A 5 -1.65 -2.26 1.07
C MET A 5 -0.90 -3.14 2.05
N ILE A 6 0.34 -2.79 2.36
CA ILE A 6 1.15 -3.46 3.38
C ILE A 6 1.06 -2.65 4.68
N ASN A 7 0.72 -3.32 5.76
CA ASN A 7 0.88 -2.80 7.11
C ASN A 7 2.25 -3.24 7.65
N GLN A 8 2.97 -2.31 8.24
CA GLN A 8 4.18 -2.56 9.03
C GLN A 8 3.93 -2.11 10.47
N LYS A 9 4.08 -3.03 11.42
CA LYS A 9 3.95 -2.71 12.85
C LYS A 9 5.23 -2.05 13.36
N MET A 10 5.06 -0.91 14.03
CA MET A 10 6.13 -0.12 14.62
C MET A 10 6.27 -0.45 16.12
N ASP A 11 7.43 -0.17 16.72
CA ASP A 11 7.72 -0.53 18.12
C ASP A 11 6.81 0.18 19.14
N ASN A 12 6.30 1.36 18.78
CA ASN A 12 5.38 2.13 19.59
C ASN A 12 3.91 1.67 19.44
N GLY A 13 3.66 0.52 18.79
CA GLY A 13 2.32 -0.01 18.55
C GLY A 13 1.58 0.65 17.39
N MET A 14 2.16 1.66 16.73
CA MET A 14 1.58 2.24 15.52
C MET A 14 1.74 1.30 14.32
N VAL A 15 0.90 1.50 13.31
CA VAL A 15 0.98 0.76 12.05
C VAL A 15 1.25 1.74 10.92
N ALA A 16 2.41 1.60 10.28
CA ALA A 16 2.72 2.30 9.05
C ALA A 16 2.04 1.57 7.88
N LYS A 17 1.44 2.34 6.96
CA LYS A 17 0.76 1.81 5.77
C LYS A 17 1.56 2.15 4.52
N MET A 18 1.87 1.13 3.73
CA MET A 18 2.66 1.24 2.51
C MET A 18 1.80 0.76 1.33
N PRO A 19 1.22 1.68 0.55
CA PRO A 19 0.55 1.33 -0.69
C PRO A 19 1.58 1.00 -1.77
N ILE A 20 1.30 -0.04 -2.55
CA ILE A 20 2.09 -0.39 -3.73
C ILE A 20 1.15 -0.45 -4.91
N ILE A 21 1.34 0.44 -5.87
CA ILE A 21 0.53 0.55 -7.09
C ILE A 21 1.30 -0.06 -8.25
N PHE A 22 0.63 -0.88 -9.07
CA PHE A 22 1.26 -1.59 -10.17
C PHE A 22 0.32 -1.79 -11.38
N PRO A 23 0.87 -2.08 -12.58
CA PRO A 23 0.07 -2.27 -13.78
C PRO A 23 -0.93 -3.43 -13.66
N ASN A 24 -2.08 -3.30 -14.33
CA ASN A 24 -3.14 -4.31 -14.29
C ASN A 24 -2.72 -5.69 -14.81
N LEU A 25 -1.66 -5.76 -15.63
CA LEU A 25 -1.10 -7.02 -16.14
C LEU A 25 -0.51 -7.92 -15.04
N LEU A 26 -0.11 -7.35 -13.91
CA LEU A 26 0.45 -8.11 -12.80
C LEU A 26 -0.65 -8.64 -11.86
N VAL A 27 -0.36 -9.75 -11.20
CA VAL A 27 -1.28 -10.47 -10.30
C VAL A 27 -1.04 -10.01 -8.86
N HIS A 28 -2.11 -9.81 -8.07
CA HIS A 28 -1.97 -9.32 -6.70
C HIS A 28 -1.16 -10.25 -5.80
N ALA A 29 -1.31 -11.57 -5.95
CA ALA A 29 -0.59 -12.55 -5.13
C ALA A 29 0.93 -12.48 -5.37
N ASP A 30 1.35 -12.52 -6.63
CA ASP A 30 2.77 -12.45 -7.00
C ASP A 30 3.41 -11.13 -6.53
N MET A 31 2.69 -10.02 -6.69
CA MET A 31 3.15 -8.72 -6.20
C MET A 31 3.21 -8.66 -4.67
N ALA A 32 2.23 -9.25 -3.99
CA ALA A 32 2.22 -9.33 -2.53
C ALA A 32 3.40 -10.13 -1.99
N GLU A 33 3.68 -11.29 -2.57
CA GLU A 33 4.81 -12.14 -2.20
C GLU A 33 6.15 -11.40 -2.40
N LEU A 34 6.39 -10.90 -3.62
CA LEU A 34 7.62 -10.18 -3.95
C LEU A 34 7.85 -8.97 -3.03
N CYS A 35 6.82 -8.15 -2.81
CA CYS A 35 6.95 -6.95 -2.02
C CYS A 35 7.07 -7.26 -0.52
N LEU A 36 6.36 -8.25 0.01
CA LEU A 36 6.52 -8.67 1.40
C LEU A 36 7.93 -9.19 1.67
N ASP A 37 8.49 -9.98 0.74
CA ASP A 37 9.87 -10.47 0.86
C ASP A 37 10.88 -9.32 0.88
N LEU A 38 10.68 -8.32 0.02
CA LEU A 38 11.53 -7.13 -0.01
C LEU A 38 11.43 -6.33 1.30
N VAL A 39 10.21 -6.06 1.76
CA VAL A 39 9.95 -5.29 3.00
C VAL A 39 10.51 -6.01 4.22
N LYS A 40 10.32 -7.33 4.33
CA LYS A 40 10.88 -8.14 5.43
C LYS A 40 12.41 -8.15 5.42
N LYS A 41 13.06 -8.10 4.26
CA LYS A 41 14.52 -7.97 4.18
C LYS A 41 15.03 -6.60 4.64
N MET A 42 14.27 -5.54 4.36
CA MET A 42 14.61 -4.18 4.80
C MET A 42 14.34 -3.98 6.30
N TRP A 43 13.30 -4.60 6.84
CA TRP A 43 12.90 -4.50 8.25
C TRP A 43 12.64 -5.89 8.86
N PRO A 44 13.70 -6.67 9.13
CA PRO A 44 13.58 -8.06 9.59
C PRO A 44 12.87 -8.20 10.95
N ASP A 45 12.98 -7.19 11.81
CA ASP A 45 12.39 -7.20 13.15
C ASP A 45 10.95 -6.69 13.18
N LYS A 46 10.36 -6.32 12.03
CA LYS A 46 9.02 -5.72 11.96
C LYS A 46 8.01 -6.68 11.34
N GLU A 47 6.86 -6.78 11.99
CA GLU A 47 5.73 -7.54 11.47
C GLU A 47 5.14 -6.79 10.26
N CYS A 48 5.20 -7.43 9.09
CA CYS A 48 4.70 -6.87 7.84
C CYS A 48 3.67 -7.80 7.19
N THR A 49 2.49 -7.27 6.87
CA THR A 49 1.36 -8.04 6.32
C THR A 49 0.60 -7.27 5.25
N VAL A 50 0.11 -7.96 4.21
CA VAL A 50 -0.81 -7.37 3.24
C VAL A 50 -2.21 -7.42 3.83
N VAL A 51 -2.87 -6.26 3.91
CA VAL A 51 -4.18 -6.14 4.58
C VAL A 51 -5.31 -5.81 3.63
N ASN A 52 -5.04 -5.04 2.58
CA ASN A 52 -6.03 -4.67 1.56
C ASN A 52 -5.42 -4.88 0.18
N ALA A 53 -6.29 -5.15 -0.80
CA ALA A 53 -5.90 -5.22 -2.19
C ALA A 53 -7.11 -4.88 -3.07
N GLY A 54 -6.84 -4.29 -4.23
CA GLY A 54 -7.90 -3.92 -5.15
C GLY A 54 -7.39 -3.22 -6.39
N GLU A 55 -8.29 -2.47 -7.01
CA GLU A 55 -8.01 -1.61 -8.15
C GLU A 55 -8.13 -0.15 -7.74
N ILE A 56 -7.37 0.69 -8.43
CA ILE A 56 -7.38 2.14 -8.25
C ILE A 56 -7.44 2.86 -9.59
N SER A 57 -8.36 3.83 -9.67
CA SER A 57 -8.34 4.88 -10.70
C SER A 57 -7.28 5.91 -10.28
N VAL A 58 -6.16 5.95 -10.99
CA VAL A 58 -5.10 6.96 -10.73
C VAL A 58 -5.54 8.39 -11.05
N ARG A 59 -6.58 8.56 -11.87
CA ARG A 59 -7.14 9.88 -12.20
C ARG A 59 -7.88 10.50 -11.02
N ASP A 60 -8.70 9.70 -10.35
CA ASP A 60 -9.64 10.17 -9.33
C ASP A 60 -9.29 9.66 -7.92
N VAL A 61 -8.23 8.86 -7.81
CA VAL A 61 -7.75 8.15 -6.60
C VAL A 61 -8.86 7.34 -5.90
N MET A 62 -9.81 6.84 -6.69
CA MET A 62 -10.89 6.00 -6.20
C MET A 62 -10.45 4.55 -6.19
N THR A 63 -10.54 3.91 -5.02
CA THR A 63 -10.21 2.49 -4.81
C THR A 63 -11.47 1.64 -4.76
N GLY A 64 -11.38 0.43 -5.29
CA GLY A 64 -12.49 -0.52 -5.26
C GLY A 64 -12.08 -1.94 -5.63
N SER A 65 -13.08 -2.79 -5.84
CA SER A 65 -12.93 -4.19 -6.23
C SER A 65 -12.29 -5.09 -5.16
N GLU A 66 -12.33 -6.39 -5.42
CA GLU A 66 -11.74 -7.43 -4.58
C GLU A 66 -10.67 -8.17 -5.38
N SER A 67 -9.55 -8.45 -4.74
CA SER A 67 -8.51 -9.29 -5.32
C SER A 67 -8.98 -10.75 -5.37
N THR A 68 -9.11 -11.28 -6.59
CA THR A 68 -9.52 -12.68 -6.79
C THR A 68 -8.49 -13.69 -6.29
N THR A 69 -7.20 -13.31 -6.23
CA THR A 69 -6.10 -14.19 -5.82
C THR A 69 -5.75 -14.08 -4.33
N LEU A 70 -5.88 -12.90 -3.73
CA LEU A 70 -5.63 -12.71 -2.29
C LEU A 70 -6.90 -12.83 -1.43
N LYS A 71 -8.09 -12.78 -2.05
CA LYS A 71 -9.39 -12.70 -1.34
C LYS A 71 -9.47 -11.52 -0.36
N LEU A 72 -8.73 -10.45 -0.68
CA LEU A 72 -8.74 -9.19 0.06
C LEU A 72 -9.50 -8.14 -0.75
N ARG A 73 -10.18 -7.23 -0.05
CA ARG A 73 -10.98 -6.17 -0.67
C ARG A 73 -10.35 -4.80 -0.40
N ALA A 74 -10.61 -3.87 -1.31
CA ALA A 74 -10.29 -2.46 -1.10
C ALA A 74 -11.03 -1.91 0.14
N HIS A 75 -10.31 -1.18 0.99
CA HIS A 75 -10.91 -0.48 2.12
C HIS A 75 -11.34 0.94 1.68
N PRO A 76 -12.47 1.50 2.19
CA PRO A 76 -12.97 2.81 1.78
C PRO A 76 -11.98 3.97 1.94
N LEU A 77 -11.00 3.82 2.83
CA LEU A 77 -9.97 4.83 3.10
C LEU A 77 -8.67 4.65 2.30
N ASP A 78 -8.52 3.58 1.53
CA ASP A 78 -7.27 3.28 0.83
C ASP A 78 -6.89 4.38 -0.16
N GLY A 79 -7.84 4.90 -0.94
CA GLY A 79 -7.60 6.02 -1.86
C GLY A 79 -7.06 7.28 -1.17
N ARG A 80 -7.53 7.55 0.06
CA ARG A 80 -7.02 8.68 0.86
C ARG A 80 -5.59 8.44 1.33
N ILE A 81 -5.27 7.23 1.75
CA ILE A 81 -3.89 6.87 2.17
C ILE A 81 -2.93 6.96 0.98
N ILE A 82 -3.35 6.43 -0.17
CA ILE A 82 -2.58 6.44 -1.40
C ILE A 82 -2.29 7.88 -1.85
N SER A 83 -3.32 8.73 -1.93
CA SER A 83 -3.11 10.13 -2.33
C SER A 83 -2.13 10.85 -1.40
N MET A 84 -2.26 10.69 -0.08
CA MET A 84 -1.37 11.38 0.88
C MET A 84 0.11 11.01 0.71
N ILE A 85 0.42 9.75 0.39
CA ILE A 85 1.80 9.28 0.20
C ILE A 85 2.35 9.76 -1.16
N ASP A 86 1.54 9.71 -2.22
CA ASP A 86 1.94 10.23 -3.54
C ASP A 86 2.20 11.75 -3.48
N TYR A 87 1.39 12.50 -2.73
CA TYR A 87 1.62 13.94 -2.51
C TYR A 87 2.88 14.22 -1.69
N GLN A 88 3.24 13.39 -0.69
CA GLN A 88 4.50 13.54 0.05
C GLN A 88 5.73 13.33 -0.84
N PHE A 89 5.66 12.39 -1.80
CA PHE A 89 6.75 12.18 -2.75
C PHE A 89 6.88 13.31 -3.78
N MET A 90 5.77 13.93 -4.19
CA MET A 90 5.79 15.08 -5.12
C MET A 90 6.14 16.41 -4.45
N TYR A 91 5.87 16.56 -3.15
CA TYR A 91 6.16 17.77 -2.37
C TYR A 91 6.82 17.42 -1.04
N PRO A 92 8.09 16.96 -1.05
CA PRO A 92 8.80 16.54 0.17
C PRO A 92 8.94 17.67 1.21
N ASP A 93 8.86 18.93 0.77
CA ASP A 93 9.00 20.12 1.61
C ASP A 93 7.74 20.48 2.42
N PHE A 94 6.60 19.81 2.20
CA PHE A 94 5.35 20.15 2.90
C PHE A 94 5.35 19.80 4.40
N ASN A 95 6.36 19.06 4.87
CA ASN A 95 6.54 18.68 6.29
C ASN A 95 7.78 19.32 6.94
N LEU A 96 8.40 20.33 6.31
CA LEU A 96 9.47 21.11 6.93
C LEU A 96 8.97 22.50 7.30
N LYS A 97 8.24 22.59 8.41
CA LYS A 97 8.45 23.64 9.43
C LYS A 97 7.70 23.29 10.73
N PRO A 98 8.28 23.68 11.89
CA PRO A 98 7.82 23.29 13.23
C PRO A 98 6.48 23.89 13.62
#